data_AF-A0A6V7KZW5-F1
#
_entry.id   AF-A0A6V7KZW5-F1
#
_cell.length_a   1.000
_cell.length_b   1.000
_cell.length_c   1.000
_cell.angle_alpha   90.00
_cell.angle_beta   90.00
_cell.angle_gamma   90.00
#
_symmetry.space_group_name_H-M   'P 1'
#
loop_
_entity.id
_entity.type
_entity.pdbx_description
1 polymer ?
#
loop_
_entity_poly.entity_id
_entity_poly.type
_entity_poly.pdbx_seq_one_letter_code
_entity_poly.pdbx_strand_id
1 'polypeptide(L)' 'DIGTYREQIKRVKDAEEVPMVLVGNKCDLQQSWAVNMSQAREVARQYGVPFVETSAKTRMGVDDAFYTL' A
#
# COMPACT_ATOMS: atom_id res chain seq x y z
N ASP A 1 9.78 -7.65 -3.32
CA ASP A 1 8.57 -8.09 -2.59
C ASP A 1 8.20 -7.10 -1.50
N ILE A 2 6.90 -6.95 -1.20
CA ILE A 2 6.39 -5.99 -0.21
C ILE A 2 6.98 -6.28 1.18
N GLY A 3 7.21 -7.55 1.52
CA GLY A 3 7.85 -7.96 2.77
C GLY A 3 9.27 -7.42 2.95
N THR A 4 10.07 -7.37 1.87
CA THR A 4 11.44 -6.85 1.95
C THR A 4 11.48 -5.36 2.29
N TYR A 5 10.58 -4.57 1.69
CA TYR A 5 10.47 -3.14 1.99
C TYR A 5 10.07 -2.89 3.44
N ARG A 6 9.14 -3.68 3.98
CA ARG A 6 8.72 -3.59 5.38
C ARG A 6 9.89 -3.81 6.34
N GLU A 7 10.68 -4.86 6.12
CA GLU A 7 11.84 -5.19 6.95
C GLU A 7 12.92 -4.08 6.90
N GLN A 8 13.13 -3.49 5.72
CA GLN A 8 14.03 -2.34 5.60
C GLN A 8 13.53 -1.12 6.38
N ILE A 9 12.23 -0.81 6.34
CA ILE A 9 11.65 0.31 7.09
C ILE A 9 11.77 0.09 8.60
N LYS A 10 11.45 -1.12 9.08
CA LYS A 10 11.60 -1.47 10.51
C LYS A 10 13.04 -1.33 10.98
N ARG A 11 13.99 -1.81 10.18
CA ARG A 11 15.42 -1.74 10.48
C ARG A 11 15.93 -0.30 10.54
N VAL A 12 15.42 0.59 9.70
CA VAL A 12 15.81 2.01 9.68
C VAL A 12 15.15 2.79 10.82
N LYS A 13 13.91 2.47 11.18
CA LYS A 13 13.17 3.17 12.25
C LYS A 13 13.45 2.66 13.66
N ASP A 14 14.16 1.54 13.81
CA ASP A 14 14.44 0.89 15.11
C ASP A 14 13.18 0.69 15.95
N ALA A 15 12.07 0.31 15.30
CA ALA A 15 10.76 0.15 15.91
C ALA A 15 10.10 -1.14 15.41
N GLU A 16 9.59 -1.94 16.35
CA GLU A 16 8.91 -3.20 16.03
C GLU A 16 7.56 -2.96 15.33
N GLU A 17 6.90 -1.85 15.68
CA GLU A 17 5.64 -1.39 15.11
C GLU A 17 5.81 -0.01 14.48
N VAL A 18 5.69 0.04 13.15
CA VAL A 18 5.70 1.29 12.38
C VAL A 18 4.34 1.41 11.71
N PRO A 19 3.62 2.53 11.88
CA PRO A 19 2.41 2.78 11.11
C PRO A 19 2.78 2.83 9.63
N MET A 20 2.22 1.91 8.86
CA MET A 20 2.43 1.80 7.42
C MET A 20 1.06 1.72 6.76
N VAL A 21 0.94 2.31 5.58
CA VAL A 21 -0.24 2.17 4.71
C VAL A 21 0.22 1.58 3.38
N LEU A 22 -0.48 0.56 2.91
CA LEU A 22 -0.19 -0.04 1.61
C LEU A 22 -0.98 0.72 0.54
N VAL A 23 -0.30 1.33 -0.42
CA VAL A 23 -0.95 2.13 -1.45
C VAL A 23 -0.86 1.46 -2.82
N GLY A 24 -2.00 1.08 -3.37
CA GLY A 24 -2.13 0.60 -4.75
C GLY A 24 -2.19 1.77 -5.72
N ASN A 25 -1.04 2.28 -6.15
CA ASN A 25 -0.97 3.36 -7.13
C ASN A 25 -1.18 2.84 -8.58
N LYS A 26 -1.74 3.66 -9.46
CA LYS A 26 -2.04 3.38 -10.89
C LYS A 26 -3.27 2.47 -11.12
N CYS A 27 -4.34 2.69 -10.36
CA CYS A 27 -5.64 2.03 -10.55
C CYS A 27 -6.28 2.28 -11.93
N ASP A 28 -5.84 3.30 -12.68
CA ASP A 28 -6.31 3.60 -14.05
C ASP A 28 -5.92 2.53 -15.09
N LEU A 29 -4.95 1.66 -14.79
CA LEU A 29 -4.44 0.62 -15.70
C LEU A 29 -4.97 -0.78 -15.36
N GLN A 30 -6.25 -0.90 -14.94
CA GLN A 30 -6.86 -2.19 -14.55
C GLN A 30 -6.61 -3.36 -15.53
N GLN A 31 -6.47 -3.10 -16.84
CA GLN A 31 -6.19 -4.14 -17.84
C GLN A 31 -4.72 -4.61 -17.91
N SER A 32 -3.76 -3.88 -17.34
CA SER A 32 -2.33 -4.22 -17.33
C SER A 32 -1.81 -4.58 -15.95
N TRP A 33 -2.71 -4.82 -15.01
CA TRP A 33 -2.32 -5.17 -13.65
C TRP A 33 -1.71 -6.57 -13.58
N ALA A 34 -0.44 -6.62 -13.19
CA ALA A 34 0.24 -7.87 -12.85
C ALA A 34 -0.16 -8.40 -11.46
N VAL A 35 -0.88 -7.58 -10.66
CA VAL A 35 -1.26 -7.89 -9.28
C VAL A 35 -2.76 -7.71 -9.12
N ASN A 36 -3.44 -8.71 -8.55
CA ASN A 36 -4.87 -8.65 -8.32
C ASN A 36 -5.16 -7.78 -7.08
N MET A 37 -6.10 -6.81 -7.17
CA MET A 37 -6.55 -5.97 -6.04
C MET A 37 -6.84 -6.82 -4.78
N SER A 38 -7.53 -7.95 -4.96
CA SER A 38 -7.92 -8.82 -3.85
C SER A 38 -6.72 -9.40 -3.12
N GLN A 39 -5.66 -9.75 -3.87
CA GLN A 39 -4.42 -10.27 -3.29
C GLN A 39 -3.68 -9.16 -2.52
N ALA A 40 -3.61 -7.95 -3.06
CA ALA A 40 -3.00 -6.82 -2.36
C ALA A 40 -3.74 -6.47 -1.05
N ARG A 41 -5.08 -6.53 -1.07
CA ARG A 41 -5.92 -6.29 0.11
C ARG A 41 -5.77 -7.39 1.15
N GLU A 42 -5.64 -8.66 0.73
CA GLU A 42 -5.36 -9.77 1.63
C GLU A 42 -3.98 -9.62 2.28
N VAL A 43 -2.96 -9.25 1.50
CA VAL A 43 -1.61 -8.97 2.01
C VAL A 43 -1.60 -7.82 3.01
N ALA A 44 -2.31 -6.72 2.73
CA ALA A 44 -2.47 -5.62 3.68
C ALA A 44 -3.13 -6.08 5.00
N ARG A 45 -4.19 -6.89 4.89
CA ARG A 45 -4.87 -7.48 6.05
C ARG A 45 -3.96 -8.42 6.84
N GLN A 46 -3.14 -9.24 6.17
CA GLN A 46 -2.16 -10.10 6.84
C GLN A 46 -1.09 -9.28 7.57
N TYR A 47 -0.75 -8.11 7.06
CA TYR A 47 0.20 -7.20 7.70
C TYR A 47 -0.42 -6.27 8.74
N GLY A 48 -1.75 -6.24 8.86
CA GLY A 48 -2.48 -5.35 9.77
C GLY A 48 -2.40 -3.88 9.38
N VAL A 49 -2.18 -3.59 8.09
CA VAL A 49 -2.04 -2.22 7.58
C VAL A 49 -3.24 -1.84 6.72
N PRO A 50 -3.68 -0.57 6.74
CA PRO A 50 -4.70 -0.10 5.82
C PRO A 50 -4.20 -0.16 4.36
N PHE A 51 -5.11 -0.47 3.43
CA PHE A 51 -4.85 -0.47 1.99
C PHE A 51 -5.68 0.60 1.31
N VAL A 52 -5.01 1.49 0.56
CA VAL A 52 -5.66 2.58 -0.16
C VAL A 52 -5.33 2.50 -1.64
N GLU A 53 -6.34 2.67 -2.48
CA GLU A 53 -6.20 2.67 -3.93
C GLU A 53 -6.07 4.11 -4.41
N THR A 54 -4.97 4.41 -5.10
CA THR A 54 -4.70 5.74 -5.63
C THR A 54 -4.46 5.68 -7.14
N SER A 55 -4.81 6.76 -7.83
CA SER A 55 -4.24 7.02 -9.14
C SER A 55 -3.70 8.44 -9.13
N ALA A 56 -2.37 8.54 -9.10
CA ALA A 56 -1.68 9.83 -9.25
C ALA A 56 -2.05 10.52 -10.59
N LYS A 57 -2.48 9.75 -11.61
CA LYS A 57 -2.86 10.26 -12.93
C LYS A 57 -4.26 10.89 -12.94
N THR A 58 -5.24 10.26 -12.28
CA THR A 58 -6.61 10.81 -12.18
C THR A 58 -6.85 11.61 -10.91
N ARG A 59 -5.82 11.73 -10.05
CA ARG A 59 -5.88 12.36 -8.73
C ARG A 59 -6.89 11.69 -7.78
N MET A 60 -7.39 10.50 -8.12
CA MET A 60 -8.30 9.74 -7.27
C MET A 60 -7.57 9.08 -6.10
N GLY A 61 -8.20 9.12 -4.92
CA GLY A 61 -7.76 8.43 -3.71
C GLY A 61 -6.50 8.98 -3.06
N VAL A 62 -5.86 10.00 -3.65
CA VAL A 62 -4.65 10.64 -3.09
C VAL A 62 -4.94 11.20 -1.71
N ASP A 63 -6.06 11.91 -1.56
CA ASP A 63 -6.50 12.49 -0.30
C ASP A 63 -6.70 11.41 0.78
N ASP A 64 -7.47 10.36 0.45
CA ASP A 64 -7.67 9.18 1.31
C ASP A 64 -6.35 8.54 1.77
N ALA A 65 -5.36 8.44 0.88
CA ALA A 65 -4.06 7.87 1.21
C ALA A 65 -3.26 8.74 2.19
N PHE A 66 -3.45 10.06 2.15
CA PHE A 66 -2.85 11.00 3.10
C PHE A 66 -3.60 11.06 4.44
N TYR A 67 -4.93 10.89 4.45
CA TYR A 67 -5.73 10.91 5.68
C TYR A 67 -5.79 9.57 6.44
N THR A 68 -5.37 8.46 5.82
CA THR A 68 -5.37 7.12 6.43
C THR A 68 -4.13 6.83 7.31
N LEU A 69 -3.18 7.77 7.38
CA LEU A 69 -1.89 7.65 8.07
C LEU A 69 -1.92 8.17 9.53
#